data_AF-A0A7W6MC20-F1
#
_entry.id   AF-A0A7W6MC20-F1
#
_cell.length_a   1.000
_cell.length_b   1.000
_cell.length_c   1.000
_cell.angle_alpha   90.00
_cell.angle_beta   90.00
_cell.angle_gamma   90.00
#
_symmetry.space_group_name_H-M   'P 1'
#
loop_
_entity.id
_entity.type
_entity.pdbx_description
1 polymer ?
#
loop_
_entity_poly.entity_id
_entity_poly.type
_entity_poly.pdbx_seq_one_letter_code
_entity_poly.pdbx_strand_id
1 'polypeptide(L)'
;MTIATFFRGFFTGRDRAPSELELSDMGLSRADFRRLSTSKAGTRDRMEALAAQYGVTPALIDADRGLALELAQTCGHCQCAKACQNALDLGVDFDAGRCPNATVYADMSPA
;
A
#
# COMPACT_ATOMS: atom_id res chain seq x y z
N MET A 1 14.07 -10.28 0.56
CA MET A 1 13.66 -8.88 0.74
C MET A 1 12.36 -8.70 -0.01
N THR A 2 11.29 -8.31 0.67
CA THR A 2 9.97 -8.11 0.06
C THR A 2 9.90 -6.75 -0.63
N ILE A 3 9.11 -6.66 -1.71
CA ILE A 3 8.84 -5.42 -2.47
C ILE A 3 8.41 -4.26 -1.52
N ALA A 4 7.72 -4.58 -0.43
CA ALA A 4 7.26 -3.63 0.58
C ALA A 4 8.36 -2.90 1.38
N THR A 5 9.49 -3.55 1.67
CA THR A 5 10.64 -2.87 2.33
C THR A 5 11.22 -1.77 1.44
N PHE A 6 11.09 -1.95 0.12
CA PHE A 6 11.55 -1.00 -0.89
C PHE A 6 10.66 0.26 -0.92
N PHE A 7 9.33 0.12 -0.94
CA PHE A 7 8.44 1.29 -1.04
C PHE A 7 8.57 2.28 0.13
N ARG A 8 8.71 1.78 1.37
CA ARG A 8 8.74 2.62 2.58
C ARG A 8 10.09 3.32 2.79
N GLY A 9 11.21 2.70 2.41
CA GLY A 9 12.56 3.24 2.60
C GLY A 9 13.13 3.97 1.38
N PHE A 10 12.72 3.60 0.17
CA PHE A 10 13.39 4.07 -1.05
C PHE A 10 12.87 5.44 -1.52
N PHE A 11 11.60 5.77 -1.29
CA PHE A 11 11.01 7.01 -1.81
C PHE A 11 11.04 8.18 -0.83
N THR A 12 11.07 7.91 0.47
CA THR A 12 11.12 8.93 1.52
C THR A 12 12.52 9.46 1.79
N GLY A 13 13.58 8.73 1.37
CA GLY A 13 14.98 9.05 1.69
C GLY A 13 15.85 9.49 0.50
N ARG A 14 15.26 9.82 -0.67
CA ARG A 14 16.04 10.18 -1.86
C ARG A 14 15.92 11.67 -2.20
N ASP A 15 17.07 12.34 -2.26
CA ASP A 15 17.20 13.75 -2.68
C ASP A 15 16.89 13.99 -4.17
N ARG A 16 16.70 12.93 -4.97
CA ARG A 16 16.35 13.01 -6.39
C ARG A 16 15.36 11.93 -6.82
N ALA A 17 14.61 12.22 -7.89
CA ALA A 17 13.77 11.22 -8.53
C ALA A 17 14.62 10.05 -9.09
N PRO A 18 14.11 8.79 -9.06
CA PRO A 18 14.81 7.64 -9.65
C PRO A 18 14.94 7.77 -11.17
N SER A 19 16.01 7.24 -11.76
CA SER A 19 16.15 7.12 -13.22
C SER A 19 15.20 6.05 -13.80
N GLU A 20 15.01 6.02 -15.13
CA GLU A 20 14.20 4.97 -15.78
C GLU A 20 14.76 3.56 -15.51
N LEU A 21 16.09 3.41 -15.51
CA LEU A 21 16.74 2.13 -15.22
C LEU A 21 16.44 1.67 -13.78
N GLU A 22 16.57 2.59 -12.80
CA GLU A 22 16.24 2.29 -11.41
C GLU A 22 14.77 1.90 -11.24
N LEU A 23 13.85 2.57 -11.97
CA LEU A 23 12.43 2.20 -11.96
C LEU A 23 12.22 0.82 -12.58
N SER A 24 12.85 0.54 -13.72
CA SER A 24 12.77 -0.75 -14.41
C SER A 24 13.32 -1.90 -13.57
N ASP A 25 14.41 -1.68 -12.84
CA ASP A 25 14.99 -2.67 -11.91
C ASP A 25 14.03 -3.00 -10.75
N MET A 26 13.22 -2.02 -10.34
CA MET A 26 12.10 -2.24 -9.39
C MET A 26 10.84 -2.80 -10.08
N GLY A 27 10.84 -2.88 -11.42
CA GLY A 27 9.70 -3.24 -12.24
C GLY A 27 8.54 -2.25 -12.13
N LEU A 28 8.86 -0.97 -12.00
CA LEU A 28 7.92 0.15 -12.01
C LEU A 28 8.07 0.93 -13.30
N SER A 29 6.95 1.38 -13.86
CA SER A 29 6.98 2.43 -14.87
C SER A 29 7.13 3.81 -14.22
N ARG A 30 7.50 4.81 -15.02
CA ARG A 30 7.45 6.21 -14.59
C ARG A 30 6.04 6.63 -14.13
N ALA A 31 5.00 6.06 -14.74
CA ALA A 31 3.62 6.33 -14.37
C ALA A 31 3.30 5.77 -12.98
N ASP A 32 3.70 4.53 -12.69
CA ASP A 32 3.50 3.90 -11.38
C ASP A 32 4.23 4.70 -10.30
N PHE A 33 5.48 5.07 -10.56
CA PHE A 33 6.26 5.92 -9.66
C PHE A 33 5.53 7.24 -9.34
N ARG A 34 5.04 7.95 -10.35
CA ARG A 34 4.32 9.22 -10.14
C ARG A 34 3.07 9.00 -9.29
N ARG A 35 2.26 7.98 -9.61
CA ARG A 35 1.04 7.65 -8.85
C ARG A 35 1.35 7.33 -7.39
N LEU A 36 2.41 6.59 -7.12
CA LEU A 36 2.76 6.18 -5.76
C LEU A 36 3.40 7.31 -4.97
N SER A 37 4.19 8.17 -5.62
CA SER A 37 4.89 9.30 -4.99
C SER A 37 3.96 10.33 -4.35
N THR A 38 2.70 10.42 -4.80
CA THR A 38 1.68 11.33 -4.25
C THR A 38 0.79 10.69 -3.19
N SER A 39 1.03 9.42 -2.86
CA SER A 39 0.24 8.70 -1.86
C SER A 39 0.43 9.30 -0.47
N LYS A 40 -0.64 9.35 0.32
CA LYS A 40 -0.58 9.81 1.70
C LYS A 40 0.39 8.94 2.51
N ALA A 41 1.19 9.56 3.38
CA ALA A 41 2.09 8.85 4.30
C ALA A 41 1.34 7.75 5.08
N GLY A 42 2.02 6.66 5.43
CA GLY A 42 1.42 5.52 6.14
C GLY A 42 0.54 4.60 5.26
N THR A 43 0.56 4.76 3.94
CA THR A 43 -0.25 3.93 3.01
C THR A 43 -0.04 2.43 3.23
N ARG A 44 1.22 2.00 3.34
CA ARG A 44 1.54 0.58 3.53
C ARG A 44 1.02 0.06 4.86
N ASP A 45 1.28 0.77 5.95
CA ASP A 45 0.88 0.37 7.30
C ASP A 45 -0.65 0.23 7.40
N ARG A 46 -1.40 1.16 6.79
CA ARG A 46 -2.86 1.05 6.68
C ARG A 46 -3.30 -0.15 5.85
N MET A 47 -2.64 -0.43 4.72
CA MET A 47 -2.96 -1.60 3.90
C MET A 47 -2.78 -2.89 4.68
N GLU A 48 -1.65 -3.05 5.38
CA GLU A 48 -1.37 -4.25 6.16
C GLU A 48 -2.34 -4.41 7.34
N ALA A 49 -2.63 -3.32 8.06
CA ALA A 49 -3.56 -3.33 9.17
C ALA A 49 -4.99 -3.71 8.74
N LEU A 50 -5.47 -3.15 7.61
CA LEU A 50 -6.79 -3.49 7.10
C LEU A 50 -6.85 -4.89 6.49
N ALA A 51 -5.83 -5.29 5.74
CA ALA A 51 -5.75 -6.63 5.15
C ALA A 51 -5.74 -7.72 6.24
N ALA A 52 -5.09 -7.47 7.37
CA ALA A 52 -5.04 -8.40 8.49
C ALA A 52 -6.42 -8.74 9.06
N GLN A 53 -7.39 -7.82 9.00
CA GLN A 53 -8.78 -8.10 9.42
C GLN A 53 -9.46 -9.17 8.55
N TYR A 54 -8.95 -9.41 7.35
CA TYR A 54 -9.41 -10.44 6.41
C TYR A 54 -8.48 -11.67 6.36
N GLY A 55 -7.52 -11.78 7.30
CA GLY A 55 -6.52 -12.85 7.26
C GLY A 55 -5.51 -12.73 6.12
N VAL A 56 -5.49 -11.61 5.40
CA VAL A 56 -4.55 -11.36 4.30
C VAL A 56 -3.22 -10.86 4.85
N THR A 57 -2.19 -11.68 4.66
CA THR A 57 -0.83 -11.34 5.12
C THR A 57 -0.13 -10.38 4.16
N PRO A 58 0.91 -9.65 4.62
CA PRO A 58 1.76 -8.84 3.74
C PRO A 58 2.34 -9.63 2.55
N ALA A 59 2.63 -10.92 2.74
CA ALA A 59 3.15 -11.78 1.69
C ALA A 59 2.11 -12.07 0.59
N LEU A 60 0.82 -12.18 0.95
CA LEU A 60 -0.26 -12.33 -0.02
C LEU A 60 -0.48 -11.05 -0.83
N ILE A 61 -0.36 -9.88 -0.21
CA ILE A 61 -0.38 -8.59 -0.92
C ILE A 61 0.78 -8.53 -1.92
N ASP A 62 1.98 -8.92 -1.50
CA ASP A 62 3.19 -8.80 -2.31
C ASP A 62 3.31 -9.90 -3.38
N ALA A 63 2.48 -10.95 -3.34
CA ALA A 63 2.50 -12.06 -4.30
C ALA A 63 2.07 -11.64 -5.71
N ASP A 64 1.16 -10.67 -5.82
CA ASP A 64 0.80 -10.03 -7.08
C ASP A 64 1.18 -8.54 -7.03
N ARG A 65 2.27 -8.20 -7.71
CA ARG A 65 2.77 -6.82 -7.76
C ARG A 65 1.76 -5.87 -8.40
N GLY A 66 1.05 -6.28 -9.45
CA GLY A 66 0.08 -5.43 -10.12
C GLY A 66 -1.05 -5.07 -9.16
N LEU A 67 -1.58 -6.08 -8.47
CA LEU A 67 -2.61 -5.88 -7.46
C LEU A 67 -2.10 -5.03 -6.28
N ALA A 68 -0.87 -5.26 -5.81
CA ALA A 68 -0.27 -4.47 -4.73
C ALA A 68 -0.20 -2.98 -5.07
N LEU A 69 0.13 -2.65 -6.33
CA LEU A 69 0.17 -1.27 -6.82
C LEU A 69 -1.21 -0.62 -6.87
N GLU A 70 -2.22 -1.35 -7.35
CA GLU A 70 -3.60 -0.86 -7.38
C GLU A 70 -4.17 -0.64 -5.96
N LEU A 71 -3.89 -1.56 -5.03
CA LEU A 71 -4.25 -1.42 -3.62
C LEU A 71 -3.56 -0.20 -2.99
N ALA A 72 -2.27 0.01 -3.26
CA ALA A 72 -1.50 1.14 -2.75
C ALA A 72 -2.01 2.46 -3.34
N GLN A 73 -2.30 2.51 -4.63
CA GLN A 73 -2.88 3.68 -5.28
C GLN A 73 -4.22 4.04 -4.65
N THR A 74 -5.09 3.05 -4.46
CA THR A 74 -6.43 3.25 -3.90
C THR A 74 -6.36 3.70 -2.44
N CYS A 75 -5.56 3.03 -1.59
CA CYS A 75 -5.37 3.40 -0.19
C CYS A 75 -4.69 4.77 -0.04
N GLY A 76 -3.68 5.06 -0.86
CA GLY A 76 -2.90 6.30 -0.80
C GLY A 76 -3.71 7.54 -1.11
N HIS A 77 -4.79 7.41 -1.89
CA HIS A 77 -5.64 8.52 -2.31
C HIS A 77 -7.02 8.50 -1.67
N CYS A 78 -7.38 7.47 -0.90
CA CYS A 78 -8.71 7.37 -0.29
C CYS A 78 -9.02 8.53 0.67
N GLN A 79 -10.29 8.90 0.75
CA GLN A 79 -10.75 10.00 1.62
C GLN A 79 -10.70 9.63 3.11
N CYS A 80 -10.67 8.35 3.43
CA CYS A 80 -10.64 7.84 4.80
C CYS A 80 -9.23 7.73 5.40
N ALA A 81 -8.16 8.02 4.63
CA ALA A 81 -6.78 7.74 5.03
C ALA A 81 -6.39 8.32 6.40
N LYS A 82 -6.84 9.55 6.72
CA LYS A 82 -6.56 10.16 8.04
C LYS A 82 -7.27 9.43 9.18
N ALA A 83 -8.54 9.09 9.00
CA ALA A 83 -9.31 8.37 10.02
C ALA A 83 -8.75 6.95 10.24
N CYS A 84 -8.36 6.28 9.16
CA CYS A 84 -7.75 4.96 9.22
C CYS A 84 -6.36 5.00 9.88
N GLN A 85 -5.54 6.01 9.57
CA GLN A 85 -4.25 6.20 10.26
C GLN A 85 -4.46 6.45 11.76
N ASN A 86 -5.40 7.32 12.13
CA ASN A 86 -5.70 7.59 13.54
C ASN A 86 -6.15 6.32 14.29
N ALA A 87 -6.97 5.47 13.67
CA ALA A 87 -7.39 4.21 14.27
C ALA A 87 -6.19 3.29 14.52
N LEU A 88 -5.28 3.19 13.54
CA LEU A 88 -4.04 2.44 13.66
C LEU A 88 -3.14 2.98 14.79
N ASP A 89 -2.94 4.30 14.85
CA ASP A 89 -2.11 4.95 15.87
C ASP A 89 -2.68 4.78 17.29
N LEU A 90 -4.01 4.71 17.42
CA LEU A 90 -4.72 4.47 18.68
C LEU A 90 -4.84 2.98 19.04
N GLY A 91 -4.45 2.07 18.14
CA GLY A 91 -4.59 0.62 18.34
C GLY A 91 -6.04 0.14 18.38
N VAL A 92 -6.95 0.83 17.70
CA VAL A 92 -8.37 0.45 17.61
C VAL A 92 -8.73 0.04 16.17
N ASP A 93 -9.77 -0.79 16.05
CA ASP A 93 -10.21 -1.24 14.74
C ASP A 93 -10.84 -0.09 13.94
N PHE A 94 -10.36 0.08 12.70
CA PHE A 94 -11.03 0.90 11.71
C PHE A 94 -12.20 0.11 11.11
N ASP A 95 -13.34 0.77 10.90
CA ASP A 95 -14.49 0.19 10.21
C ASP A 95 -14.14 -0.15 8.76
N ALA A 96 -14.01 -1.44 8.48
CA ALA A 96 -13.63 -1.96 7.18
C ALA A 96 -14.64 -1.59 6.07
N GLY A 97 -15.92 -1.36 6.40
CA GLY A 97 -16.93 -0.90 5.44
C GLY A 97 -16.63 0.47 4.81
N ARG A 98 -15.70 1.24 5.41
CA ARG A 98 -15.22 2.53 4.90
C ARG A 98 -13.94 2.44 4.08
N CYS A 99 -13.33 1.25 4.00
CA CYS A 99 -12.11 1.02 3.24
C CYS A 99 -12.47 0.65 1.79
N PRO A 100 -12.00 1.40 0.77
CA PRO A 100 -12.27 1.08 -0.63
C PRO A 100 -11.60 -0.23 -1.10
N ASN A 101 -10.58 -0.71 -0.38
CA ASN A 101 -9.91 -1.99 -0.68
C ASN A 101 -10.57 -3.19 0.01
N ALA A 102 -11.60 -2.98 0.85
CA ALA A 102 -12.20 -4.02 1.67
C ALA A 102 -12.62 -5.28 0.88
N THR A 103 -13.34 -5.10 -0.23
CA THR A 103 -13.77 -6.21 -1.08
C THR A 103 -12.59 -6.98 -1.66
N VAL A 104 -11.54 -6.28 -2.08
CA VAL A 104 -10.34 -6.92 -2.63
C VAL A 104 -9.64 -7.77 -1.57
N TYR A 105 -9.52 -7.28 -0.33
CA TYR A 105 -8.97 -8.10 0.76
C TYR A 105 -9.84 -9.31 1.09
N ALA A 106 -11.16 -9.17 1.04
CA ALA A 106 -12.07 -10.31 1.23
C ALA A 106 -11.88 -11.38 0.14
N ASP A 107 -11.74 -10.97 -1.12
CA ASP A 107 -11.50 -11.88 -2.25
C ASP A 107 -10.13 -12.57 -2.19
N MET A 108 -9.15 -11.93 -1.55
CA MET A 108 -7.81 -12.50 -1.32
C MET A 108 -7.74 -13.45 -0.12
N SER A 109 -8.76 -13.47 0.74
CA SER A 109 -8.73 -14.27 1.97
C SER A 109 -8.60 -15.75 1.60
N PRO A 110 -7.63 -16.48 2.20
CA PRO A 110 -7.65 -17.94 2.10
C PRO A 110 -8.96 -18.45 2.72
N ALA A 111 -9.56 -19.45 2.06
CA ALA A 111 -10.78 -20.12 2.53
C ALA A 111 -10.54 -20.96 3.79
#